data_AF-A0A2N6QIW7-F1
#
_entry.id   AF-A0A2N6QIW7-F1
#
_cell.length_a   1.000
_cell.length_b   1.000
_cell.length_c   1.000
_cell.angle_alpha   90.00
_cell.angle_beta   90.00
_cell.angle_gamma   90.00
#
_symmetry.space_group_name_H-M   'P 1'
#
loop_
_entity.id
_entity.type
_entity.pdbx_description
1 polymer ?
#
loop_
_entity_poly.entity_id
_entity_poly.type
_entity_poly.pdbx_seq_one_letter_code
_entity_poly.pdbx_strand_id
1 'polypeptide(L)'
;MIKHKKGSIFSIIGLLIILGVFVAIGFSLIKDQVIFKHEKQVEHIEKVDNTLDKASKKQVDNYTKQQVSNKNNKWRDASPEEIKDAMDSSKLIDSDVQKYQFLQLDKYQGVDRNRIKRMLVDNPTLLNHTDDFIKAAKDKHVNEVYLISHALLETGSVNSDLAKGVEIDGKKYYNFFGVGALDEDPVKTGGEYAKKHGWDTPEKAIAGGADFIHDHFLSHDDQNTLYSMRWNPKNTGKHQYATDINWAKSNAKLMSNFYDKMNTEGKYYKYYVYKDDAKHQDKK
;
A
#
# COMPACT_ATOMS: atom_id res chain seq x y z
N MET A 1 27.68 47.74 -47.22
CA MET A 1 28.41 46.62 -46.60
C MET A 1 28.12 46.62 -45.10
N ILE A 2 27.17 45.81 -44.64
CA ILE A 2 26.73 45.78 -43.23
C ILE A 2 27.77 45.00 -42.43
N LYS A 3 28.58 45.71 -41.62
CA LYS A 3 29.49 45.09 -40.64
C LYS A 3 28.66 44.48 -39.51
N HIS A 4 28.32 43.19 -39.61
CA HIS A 4 27.78 42.46 -38.47
C HIS A 4 28.85 42.34 -37.36
N LYS A 5 28.55 42.94 -36.21
CA LYS A 5 29.38 42.97 -35.00
C LYS A 5 29.63 41.55 -34.47
N LYS A 6 30.87 41.05 -34.56
CA LYS A 6 31.32 39.79 -33.94
C LYS A 6 30.97 39.70 -32.44
N GLY A 7 30.88 40.83 -31.71
CA GLY A 7 30.47 40.86 -30.30
C GLY A 7 29.01 40.46 -30.01
N SER A 8 28.10 40.52 -31.00
CA SER A 8 26.70 40.13 -30.83
C SER A 8 26.54 38.60 -30.77
N ILE A 9 27.30 37.87 -31.60
CA ILE A 9 27.20 36.40 -31.68
C ILE A 9 27.70 35.74 -30.39
N PHE A 10 28.83 36.20 -29.83
CA PHE A 10 29.34 35.67 -28.56
C PHE A 10 28.40 35.99 -27.38
N SER A 11 27.76 37.16 -27.38
CA SER A 11 26.73 37.51 -26.39
C SER A 11 25.49 36.61 -26.49
N ILE A 12 25.04 36.30 -27.70
CA ILE A 12 23.90 35.40 -27.94
C ILE A 12 24.24 33.98 -27.48
N ILE A 13 25.44 33.48 -27.80
CA ILE A 13 25.90 32.16 -27.34
C ILE A 13 25.95 32.11 -25.80
N GLY A 14 26.49 33.14 -25.15
CA GLY A 14 26.50 33.23 -23.69
C GLY A 14 25.10 33.22 -23.06
N LEU A 15 24.15 33.97 -23.63
CA LEU A 15 22.75 33.97 -23.19
C LEU A 15 22.07 32.62 -23.38
N LEU A 16 22.33 31.91 -24.50
CA LEU A 16 21.77 30.58 -24.75
C LEU A 16 22.32 29.54 -23.77
N ILE A 17 23.59 29.62 -23.39
CA ILE A 17 24.17 28.74 -22.36
C ILE A 17 23.48 28.99 -21.01
N ILE A 18 23.33 30.27 -20.62
CA ILE A 18 22.65 30.64 -19.37
C ILE A 18 21.20 30.15 -19.36
N LEU A 19 20.46 30.37 -20.46
CA LEU A 19 19.10 29.87 -20.62
C LEU A 19 19.04 28.34 -20.52
N GLY A 20 19.98 27.63 -21.18
CA GLY A 20 20.08 26.18 -21.08
C GLY A 20 20.28 25.69 -19.65
N VAL A 21 21.12 26.38 -18.86
CA VAL A 21 21.30 26.07 -17.43
C VAL A 21 20.02 26.30 -16.64
N PHE A 22 19.31 27.41 -16.84
CA PHE A 22 18.04 27.67 -16.16
C PHE A 22 16.96 26.64 -16.52
N VAL A 23 16.87 26.24 -17.79
CA VAL A 23 15.95 25.19 -18.25
C VAL A 23 16.30 23.85 -17.60
N ALA A 24 17.58 23.50 -17.52
CA ALA A 24 18.03 22.26 -16.88
C ALA A 24 17.73 22.25 -15.37
N ILE A 25 17.96 23.36 -14.66
CA ILE A 25 17.61 23.50 -13.25
C ILE A 25 16.09 23.42 -13.07
N GLY A 26 15.33 24.17 -13.86
CA GLY A 26 13.87 24.14 -13.84
C GLY A 26 13.31 22.74 -14.07
N PHE A 27 13.81 22.04 -15.09
CA PHE A 27 13.45 20.65 -15.36
C PHE A 27 13.85 19.72 -14.21
N SER A 28 15.04 19.89 -13.63
CA SER A 28 15.49 19.09 -12.50
C SER A 28 14.62 19.26 -11.25
N LEU A 29 13.96 20.41 -11.07
CA LEU A 29 13.04 20.66 -9.95
C LEU A 29 11.66 20.02 -10.17
N ILE A 30 11.21 19.89 -11.42
CA ILE A 30 9.89 19.34 -11.75
C ILE A 30 9.91 17.88 -12.21
N LYS A 31 11.09 17.31 -12.50
CA LYS A 31 11.22 15.96 -13.08
C LYS A 31 10.50 14.89 -12.26
N ASP A 32 10.46 15.02 -10.92
CA ASP A 32 9.80 14.04 -10.05
C ASP A 32 8.27 14.06 -10.13
N GLN A 33 7.70 15.10 -10.74
CA GLN A 33 6.27 15.23 -11.00
C GLN A 33 5.90 14.75 -12.40
N VAL A 34 6.84 14.77 -13.35
CA VAL A 34 6.59 14.51 -14.78
C VAL A 34 7.15 13.16 -15.24
N ILE A 35 8.26 12.70 -14.65
CA ILE A 35 8.93 11.46 -15.03
C ILE A 35 8.57 10.36 -14.04
N PHE A 36 8.11 9.23 -14.60
CA PHE A 36 7.91 8.00 -13.85
C PHE A 36 9.24 7.48 -13.32
N LYS A 37 9.33 7.26 -12.00
CA LYS A 37 10.52 6.72 -11.35
C LYS A 37 10.40 5.20 -11.27
N HIS A 38 11.16 4.52 -12.12
CA HIS A 38 11.31 3.08 -12.06
C HIS A 38 12.12 2.66 -10.84
N GLU A 39 11.62 1.66 -10.12
CA GLU A 39 12.32 1.04 -9.02
C GLU A 39 12.93 -0.27 -9.47
N LYS A 40 14.16 -0.56 -9.03
CA LYS A 40 14.76 -1.88 -9.25
C LYS A 40 14.04 -2.88 -8.35
N GLN A 41 13.09 -3.61 -8.91
CA GLN A 41 12.31 -4.61 -8.20
C GLN A 41 13.21 -5.70 -7.63
N VAL A 42 12.89 -6.11 -6.40
CA VAL A 42 13.48 -7.22 -5.68
C VAL A 42 12.36 -8.25 -5.52
N GLU A 43 12.42 -9.30 -6.31
CA GLU A 43 11.40 -10.33 -6.38
C GLU A 43 11.87 -11.59 -5.65
N HIS A 44 11.03 -12.13 -4.76
CA HIS A 44 11.21 -13.44 -4.14
C HIS A 44 10.14 -14.39 -4.67
N ILE A 45 10.56 -15.57 -5.13
CA ILE A 45 9.65 -16.61 -5.60
C ILE A 45 9.48 -17.65 -4.51
N GLU A 46 8.26 -17.74 -3.98
CA GLU A 46 7.85 -18.78 -3.06
C GLU A 46 7.14 -19.89 -3.83
N LYS A 47 7.79 -21.06 -3.92
CA LYS A 47 7.21 -22.24 -4.57
C LYS A 47 6.20 -22.88 -3.63
N VAL A 48 4.98 -23.09 -4.14
CA VAL A 48 3.89 -23.71 -3.40
C VAL A 48 3.74 -25.16 -3.86
N ASP A 49 3.87 -26.11 -2.94
CA ASP A 49 3.88 -27.56 -3.25
C ASP A 49 2.55 -28.11 -3.80
N ASN A 50 1.46 -27.37 -3.62
CA ASN A 50 0.14 -27.74 -4.15
C ASN A 50 -0.07 -27.13 -5.55
N THR A 51 -0.92 -27.78 -6.35
CA THR A 51 -1.46 -27.16 -7.56
C THR A 51 -2.54 -26.14 -7.21
N LEU A 52 -2.80 -25.18 -8.10
CA LEU A 52 -3.90 -24.23 -7.94
C LEU A 52 -5.24 -24.96 -7.73
N ASP A 53 -5.49 -26.04 -8.47
CA ASP A 53 -6.70 -26.86 -8.32
C ASP A 53 -6.84 -27.52 -6.95
N LYS A 54 -5.74 -27.98 -6.38
CA LYS A 54 -5.77 -28.60 -5.04
C LYS A 54 -5.94 -27.54 -3.97
N ALA A 55 -5.34 -26.36 -4.16
CA ALA A 55 -5.48 -25.23 -3.25
C ALA A 55 -6.91 -24.65 -3.27
N SER A 56 -7.50 -24.45 -4.45
CA SER A 56 -8.87 -23.92 -4.60
C SER A 56 -9.91 -24.87 -3.99
N LYS A 57 -9.79 -26.18 -4.18
CA LYS A 57 -10.66 -27.17 -3.52
C LYS A 57 -10.61 -27.08 -2.00
N LYS A 58 -9.41 -26.94 -1.41
CA LYS A 58 -9.26 -26.72 0.04
C LYS A 58 -9.96 -25.44 0.53
N GLN A 59 -10.06 -24.40 -0.30
CA GLN A 59 -10.76 -23.17 0.04
C GLN A 59 -12.29 -23.30 -0.04
N VAL A 60 -12.78 -24.09 -0.99
CA VAL A 60 -14.20 -24.44 -1.09
C VAL A 60 -14.64 -25.24 0.13
N ASP A 61 -13.82 -26.21 0.53
CA ASP A 61 -14.09 -27.10 1.67
C ASP A 61 -13.76 -26.45 3.03
N ASN A 62 -13.37 -25.17 3.04
CA ASN A 62 -12.96 -24.48 4.25
C ASN A 62 -14.15 -24.12 5.16
N TYR A 63 -13.92 -24.07 6.46
CA TYR A 63 -14.93 -23.78 7.48
C TYR A 63 -15.54 -22.38 7.32
N THR A 64 -14.76 -21.41 6.86
CA THR A 64 -15.22 -20.05 6.57
C THR A 64 -15.75 -19.98 5.14
N LYS A 65 -17.08 -19.94 4.98
CA LYS A 65 -17.74 -19.80 3.68
C LYS A 65 -17.21 -18.57 2.94
N GLN A 66 -16.51 -18.78 1.83
CA GLN A 66 -15.95 -17.71 1.00
C GLN A 66 -17.09 -16.89 0.38
N GLN A 67 -17.02 -15.57 0.46
CA GLN A 67 -18.09 -14.67 0.06
C GLN A 67 -17.70 -13.83 -1.16
N VAL A 68 -18.70 -13.35 -1.89
CA VAL A 68 -18.55 -12.32 -2.91
C VAL A 68 -19.72 -11.35 -2.84
N SER A 69 -19.44 -10.05 -2.93
CA SER A 69 -20.48 -9.01 -2.99
C SER A 69 -20.85 -8.70 -4.44
N ASN A 70 -22.14 -8.43 -4.67
CA ASN A 70 -22.59 -7.85 -5.93
C ASN A 70 -22.54 -6.31 -5.90
N LYS A 71 -22.85 -5.67 -7.03
CA LYS A 71 -22.87 -4.19 -7.18
C LYS A 71 -23.80 -3.46 -6.19
N ASN A 72 -24.70 -4.17 -5.50
CA ASN A 72 -25.63 -3.63 -4.50
C ASN A 72 -25.21 -3.98 -3.07
N ASN A 73 -23.94 -4.34 -2.83
CA ASN A 73 -23.39 -4.75 -1.53
C ASN A 73 -24.12 -5.95 -0.89
N LYS A 74 -24.80 -6.79 -1.69
CA LYS A 74 -25.36 -8.05 -1.19
C LYS A 74 -24.32 -9.15 -1.31
N TRP A 75 -24.04 -9.79 -0.19
CA TRP A 75 -23.10 -10.90 -0.08
C TRP A 75 -23.78 -12.24 -0.43
N ARG A 76 -23.03 -13.12 -1.09
CA ARG A 76 -23.39 -14.52 -1.32
C ARG A 76 -22.16 -15.41 -1.25
N ASP A 77 -22.39 -16.71 -1.08
CA ASP A 77 -21.34 -17.72 -1.22
C ASP A 77 -20.74 -17.65 -2.64
N ALA A 78 -19.41 -17.70 -2.72
CA ALA A 78 -18.65 -17.74 -3.96
C ALA A 78 -18.66 -19.14 -4.57
N SER A 79 -18.72 -19.25 -5.91
CA SER A 79 -18.59 -20.54 -6.59
C SER A 79 -17.15 -21.06 -6.55
N PRO A 80 -16.92 -22.38 -6.70
CA PRO A 80 -15.57 -22.95 -6.84
C PRO A 80 -14.74 -22.29 -7.94
N GLU A 81 -15.36 -21.95 -9.06
CA GLU A 81 -14.71 -21.27 -10.20
C GLU A 81 -14.33 -19.84 -9.86
N GLU A 82 -15.19 -19.10 -9.15
CA GLU A 82 -14.90 -17.74 -8.68
C GLU A 82 -13.74 -17.72 -7.69
N ILE A 83 -13.71 -18.69 -6.77
CA ILE A 83 -12.59 -18.87 -5.83
C ILE A 83 -11.30 -19.18 -6.59
N LYS A 84 -11.35 -20.11 -7.55
CA LYS A 84 -10.18 -20.48 -8.36
C LYS A 84 -9.63 -19.30 -9.15
N ASP A 85 -10.49 -18.52 -9.84
CA ASP A 85 -10.05 -17.30 -10.56
C ASP A 85 -9.50 -16.23 -9.61
N ALA A 86 -10.08 -16.09 -8.43
CA ALA A 86 -9.59 -15.13 -7.44
C ALA A 86 -8.21 -15.49 -6.86
N MET A 87 -7.89 -16.78 -6.83
CA MET A 87 -6.62 -17.32 -6.34
C MET A 87 -5.55 -17.49 -7.41
N ASP A 88 -5.88 -17.45 -8.70
CA ASP A 88 -4.94 -17.77 -9.78
C ASP A 88 -3.74 -16.79 -9.81
N SER A 89 -2.66 -17.15 -9.13
CA SER A 89 -1.50 -16.26 -8.97
C SER A 89 -0.76 -16.05 -10.28
N SER A 90 -0.77 -17.02 -11.20
CA SER A 90 -0.13 -16.91 -12.52
C SER A 90 -0.67 -15.70 -13.27
N LYS A 91 -2.01 -15.58 -13.34
CA LYS A 91 -2.69 -14.42 -13.95
C LYS A 91 -2.43 -13.10 -13.22
N LEU A 92 -2.34 -13.13 -11.90
CA LEU A 92 -2.17 -11.92 -11.09
C LEU A 92 -0.74 -11.38 -11.17
N ILE A 93 0.27 -12.25 -11.29
CA ILE A 93 1.70 -11.88 -11.43
C ILE A 93 1.92 -11.05 -12.69
N ASP A 94 1.27 -11.42 -13.80
CA ASP A 94 1.39 -10.72 -15.08
C ASP A 94 0.61 -9.40 -15.16
N SER A 95 -0.18 -9.06 -14.13
CA SER A 95 -1.03 -7.87 -14.14
C SER A 95 -0.30 -6.66 -13.56
N ASP A 96 -0.29 -5.54 -14.30
CA ASP A 96 0.27 -4.26 -13.81
C ASP A 96 -0.34 -3.77 -12.51
N VAL A 97 -1.62 -4.10 -12.27
CA VAL A 97 -2.36 -3.72 -11.07
C VAL A 97 -2.33 -4.84 -10.04
N GLN A 98 -2.67 -6.07 -10.43
CA GLN A 98 -2.86 -7.15 -9.46
C GLN A 98 -1.54 -7.71 -8.94
N LYS A 99 -0.39 -7.39 -9.56
CA LYS A 99 0.93 -7.68 -8.98
C LYS A 99 1.13 -7.08 -7.59
N TYR A 100 0.43 -5.98 -7.27
CA TYR A 100 0.47 -5.38 -5.93
C TYR A 100 -0.16 -6.26 -4.85
N GLN A 101 -0.89 -7.33 -5.19
CA GLN A 101 -1.24 -8.36 -4.20
C GLN A 101 -0.01 -9.05 -3.60
N PHE A 102 1.12 -9.03 -4.32
CA PHE A 102 2.37 -9.67 -3.94
C PHE A 102 3.39 -8.68 -3.38
N LEU A 103 3.04 -7.39 -3.24
CA LEU A 103 3.91 -6.42 -2.58
C LEU A 103 4.14 -6.86 -1.13
N GLN A 104 5.40 -6.89 -0.70
CA GLN A 104 5.77 -7.19 0.68
C GLN A 104 5.41 -6.01 1.59
N LEU A 105 4.36 -6.19 2.39
CA LEU A 105 3.81 -5.18 3.28
C LEU A 105 4.65 -5.00 4.55
N ASP A 106 5.54 -5.93 4.85
CA ASP A 106 6.51 -5.92 5.95
C ASP A 106 7.84 -5.24 5.59
N LYS A 107 7.95 -4.65 4.40
CA LYS A 107 9.17 -4.00 3.90
C LYS A 107 8.94 -2.52 3.64
N TYR A 108 9.64 -1.69 4.40
CA TYR A 108 9.81 -0.27 4.11
C TYR A 108 10.57 -0.10 2.78
N GLN A 109 9.99 0.65 1.85
CA GLN A 109 10.53 0.85 0.50
C GLN A 109 11.53 2.00 0.43
N GLY A 110 11.24 3.12 1.09
CA GLY A 110 11.98 4.37 0.95
C GLY A 110 11.51 5.24 -0.22
N VAL A 111 10.19 5.30 -0.47
CA VAL A 111 9.62 6.23 -1.45
C VAL A 111 9.99 7.66 -1.08
N ASP A 112 10.30 8.47 -2.08
CA ASP A 112 10.67 9.88 -1.87
C ASP A 112 9.57 10.61 -1.08
N ARG A 113 9.99 11.33 -0.05
CA ARG A 113 9.09 12.07 0.84
C ARG A 113 8.16 13.02 0.08
N ASN A 114 8.67 13.72 -0.94
CA ASN A 114 7.86 14.68 -1.68
C ASN A 114 6.82 13.97 -2.56
N ARG A 115 7.08 12.75 -3.04
CA ARG A 115 6.08 11.90 -3.71
C ARG A 115 4.94 11.54 -2.75
N ILE A 116 5.26 11.11 -1.54
CA ILE A 116 4.25 10.81 -0.50
C ILE A 116 3.43 12.07 -0.17
N LYS A 117 4.08 13.22 0.03
CA LYS A 117 3.36 14.49 0.29
C LYS A 117 2.40 14.88 -0.82
N ARG A 118 2.76 14.68 -2.09
CA ARG A 118 1.86 14.94 -3.22
C ARG A 118 0.62 14.06 -3.20
N MET A 119 0.78 12.79 -2.86
CA MET A 119 -0.34 11.86 -2.70
C MET A 119 -1.32 12.32 -1.60
N LEU A 120 -0.82 13.04 -0.59
CA LEU A 120 -1.58 13.49 0.58
C LEU A 120 -2.06 14.95 0.50
N VAL A 121 -1.94 15.62 -0.65
CA VAL A 121 -2.27 17.06 -0.76
C VAL A 121 -3.71 17.40 -0.34
N ASP A 122 -4.66 16.49 -0.60
CA ASP A 122 -6.07 16.64 -0.23
C ASP A 122 -6.37 16.23 1.23
N ASN A 123 -5.33 15.86 2.00
CA ASN A 123 -5.42 15.36 3.37
C ASN A 123 -4.49 16.14 4.31
N PRO A 124 -4.82 17.38 4.71
CA PRO A 124 -3.92 18.25 5.46
C PRO A 124 -3.36 17.64 6.75
N THR A 125 -4.18 16.86 7.48
CA THR A 125 -3.73 16.19 8.71
C THR A 125 -2.64 15.15 8.42
N LEU A 126 -2.86 14.24 7.47
CA LEU A 126 -1.86 13.23 7.11
C LEU A 126 -0.63 13.86 6.43
N LEU A 127 -0.85 14.93 5.67
CA LEU A 127 0.23 15.69 5.04
C LEU A 127 1.18 16.30 6.09
N ASN A 128 0.63 16.86 7.17
CA ASN A 128 1.43 17.41 8.28
C ASN A 128 2.20 16.32 9.02
N HIS A 129 1.65 15.12 9.12
CA HIS A 129 2.27 13.97 9.78
C HIS A 129 2.98 13.00 8.82
N THR A 130 3.29 13.43 7.58
CA THR A 130 3.97 12.55 6.60
C THR A 130 5.29 12.00 7.14
N ASP A 131 6.05 12.80 7.88
CA ASP A 131 7.33 12.37 8.44
C ASP A 131 7.15 11.33 9.56
N ASP A 132 6.07 11.44 10.34
CA ASP A 132 5.72 10.47 11.37
C ASP A 132 5.33 9.13 10.74
N PHE A 133 4.56 9.15 9.64
CA PHE A 133 4.23 7.94 8.88
C PHE A 133 5.47 7.27 8.28
N ILE A 134 6.35 8.04 7.64
CA ILE A 134 7.59 7.50 7.06
C ILE A 134 8.47 6.89 8.16
N LYS A 135 8.61 7.59 9.29
CA LYS A 135 9.39 7.10 10.44
C LYS A 135 8.78 5.83 11.03
N ALA A 136 7.48 5.83 11.29
CA ALA A 136 6.78 4.68 11.85
C ALA A 136 6.86 3.46 10.92
N ALA A 137 6.62 3.65 9.61
CA ALA A 137 6.74 2.59 8.61
C ALA A 137 8.14 1.96 8.61
N LYS A 138 9.18 2.80 8.66
CA LYS A 138 10.56 2.33 8.72
C LYS A 138 10.88 1.58 10.00
N ASP A 139 10.53 2.16 11.16
CA ASP A 139 10.88 1.61 12.47
C ASP A 139 10.10 0.33 12.80
N LYS A 140 8.86 0.24 12.30
CA LYS A 140 7.93 -0.88 12.55
C LYS A 140 7.89 -1.89 11.41
N HIS A 141 8.78 -1.78 10.44
CA HIS A 141 8.86 -2.70 9.30
C HIS A 141 7.50 -2.88 8.60
N VAL A 142 6.92 -1.77 8.18
CA VAL A 142 5.68 -1.73 7.39
C VAL A 142 5.97 -0.96 6.10
N ASN A 143 5.40 -1.40 4.99
CA ASN A 143 5.43 -0.65 3.75
C ASN A 143 4.69 0.68 3.94
N GLU A 144 5.38 1.80 3.70
CA GLU A 144 4.87 3.14 3.99
C GLU A 144 3.65 3.50 3.15
N VAL A 145 3.57 2.99 1.91
CA VAL A 145 2.41 3.21 1.05
C VAL A 145 1.21 2.46 1.61
N TYR A 146 1.38 1.22 2.04
CA TYR A 146 0.32 0.43 2.68
C TYR A 146 -0.14 1.07 3.99
N LEU A 147 0.78 1.48 4.86
CA LEU A 147 0.46 2.12 6.14
C LEU A 147 -0.41 3.38 5.94
N ILE A 148 0.00 4.25 5.00
CA ILE A 148 -0.73 5.49 4.70
C ILE A 148 -2.07 5.20 4.02
N SER A 149 -2.10 4.22 3.11
CA SER A 149 -3.34 3.78 2.44
C SER A 149 -4.37 3.29 3.45
N HIS A 150 -3.92 2.53 4.45
CA HIS A 150 -4.78 2.01 5.50
C HIS A 150 -5.31 3.16 6.36
N ALA A 151 -4.45 4.09 6.78
CA ALA A 151 -4.91 5.27 7.52
C ALA A 151 -5.93 6.11 6.74
N LEU A 152 -5.74 6.30 5.42
CA LEU A 152 -6.68 7.03 4.57
C LEU A 152 -8.06 6.36 4.51
N LEU A 153 -8.09 5.03 4.36
CA LEU A 153 -9.34 4.26 4.32
C LEU A 153 -10.07 4.27 5.66
N GLU A 154 -9.37 3.90 6.73
CA GLU A 154 -9.96 3.72 8.06
C GLU A 154 -10.49 5.03 8.65
N THR A 155 -9.89 6.16 8.25
CA THR A 155 -10.28 7.47 8.78
C THR A 155 -11.16 8.26 7.83
N GLY A 156 -11.48 7.71 6.65
CA GLY A 156 -12.20 8.41 5.59
C GLY A 156 -11.53 9.73 5.24
N SER A 157 -10.21 9.73 5.00
CA SER A 157 -9.41 10.95 4.81
C SER A 157 -9.34 11.84 6.06
N VAL A 158 -9.20 11.25 7.25
CA VAL A 158 -9.17 11.93 8.57
C VAL A 158 -10.46 12.70 8.89
N ASN A 159 -11.58 12.28 8.30
CA ASN A 159 -12.89 12.82 8.65
C ASN A 159 -13.52 12.13 9.86
N SER A 160 -13.04 10.92 10.21
CA SER A 160 -13.48 10.22 11.42
C SER A 160 -13.16 10.99 12.70
N ASP A 161 -14.05 10.88 13.69
CA ASP A 161 -13.87 11.51 15.00
C ASP A 161 -12.63 10.94 15.73
N LEU A 162 -12.34 9.66 15.53
CA LEU A 162 -11.14 8.97 16.04
C LEU A 162 -9.83 9.63 15.58
N ALA A 163 -9.74 9.97 14.29
CA ALA A 163 -8.53 10.57 13.72
C ALA A 163 -8.38 12.05 14.09
N LYS A 164 -9.51 12.77 14.26
CA LYS A 164 -9.51 14.14 14.80
C LYS A 164 -9.14 14.19 16.27
N GLY A 165 -9.35 13.08 16.97
CA GLY A 165 -9.02 12.83 18.36
C GLY A 165 -10.24 12.95 19.28
N VAL A 166 -10.37 12.01 20.19
CA VAL A 166 -11.46 11.89 21.17
C VAL A 166 -11.02 12.48 22.50
N GLU A 167 -11.82 13.36 23.08
CA GLU A 167 -11.56 13.92 24.41
C GLU A 167 -12.07 12.97 25.50
N ILE A 168 -11.16 12.53 26.38
CA ILE A 168 -11.47 11.65 27.51
C ILE A 168 -10.74 12.21 28.73
N ASP A 169 -11.48 12.56 29.78
CA ASP A 169 -10.98 13.15 31.03
C ASP A 169 -10.07 14.38 30.82
N GLY A 170 -10.47 15.27 29.90
CA GLY A 170 -9.75 16.53 29.61
C GLY A 170 -8.47 16.35 28.79
N LYS A 171 -8.23 15.16 28.22
CA LYS A 171 -7.10 14.90 27.32
C LYS A 171 -7.58 14.31 26.00
N LYS A 172 -6.92 14.69 24.91
CA LYS A 172 -7.25 14.20 23.56
C LYS A 172 -6.42 12.96 23.22
N TYR A 173 -7.06 11.97 22.63
CA TYR A 173 -6.43 10.72 22.16
C TYR A 173 -6.78 10.47 20.70
N TYR A 174 -5.81 10.02 19.92
CA TYR A 174 -5.91 9.91 18.47
C TYR A 174 -5.84 8.45 18.02
N ASN A 175 -6.56 8.10 16.96
CA ASN A 175 -6.50 6.77 16.36
C ASN A 175 -6.68 6.87 14.84
N PHE A 176 -5.60 6.59 14.09
CA PHE A 176 -5.57 6.72 12.63
C PHE A 176 -5.87 5.42 11.88
N PHE A 177 -6.10 4.31 12.57
CA PHE A 177 -6.27 3.00 11.93
C PHE A 177 -7.47 2.22 12.47
N GLY A 178 -8.38 2.91 13.18
CA GLY A 178 -9.57 2.26 13.75
C GLY A 178 -9.26 1.17 14.77
N VAL A 179 -8.07 1.16 15.37
CA VAL A 179 -7.66 0.05 16.26
C VAL A 179 -8.53 0.00 17.50
N GLY A 180 -9.18 -1.13 17.74
CA GLY A 180 -10.09 -1.31 18.88
C GLY A 180 -11.43 -0.59 18.74
N ALA A 181 -11.78 -0.07 17.57
CA ALA A 181 -13.10 0.49 17.27
C ALA A 181 -14.09 -0.63 16.96
N LEU A 182 -15.00 -0.93 17.89
CA LEU A 182 -16.02 -1.98 17.76
C LEU A 182 -17.32 -1.42 17.18
N ASP A 183 -18.04 -2.21 16.39
CA ASP A 183 -19.25 -1.79 15.65
C ASP A 183 -20.35 -1.15 16.51
N GLU A 184 -20.45 -1.53 17.78
CA GLU A 184 -21.46 -1.00 18.70
C GLU A 184 -21.27 0.49 19.04
N ASP A 185 -20.02 0.92 19.20
CA ASP A 185 -19.63 2.30 19.52
C ASP A 185 -18.15 2.53 19.13
N PRO A 186 -17.88 2.68 17.83
CA PRO A 186 -16.51 2.68 17.31
C PRO A 186 -15.68 3.88 17.80
N VAL A 187 -16.32 5.02 18.02
CA VAL A 187 -15.63 6.24 18.50
C VAL A 187 -15.22 6.07 19.96
N LYS A 188 -16.12 5.62 20.83
CA LYS A 188 -15.81 5.42 22.24
C LYS A 188 -14.77 4.32 22.43
N THR A 189 -15.00 3.14 21.87
CA THR A 189 -14.12 1.97 22.06
C THR A 189 -12.74 2.22 21.46
N GLY A 190 -12.66 2.81 20.27
CA GLY A 190 -11.39 3.20 19.65
C GLY A 190 -10.65 4.30 20.41
N GLY A 191 -11.38 5.25 21.02
CA GLY A 191 -10.81 6.29 21.88
C GLY A 191 -10.30 5.75 23.21
N GLU A 192 -11.02 4.83 23.85
CA GLU A 192 -10.60 4.13 25.06
C GLU A 192 -9.36 3.25 24.81
N TYR A 193 -9.30 2.58 23.65
CA TYR A 193 -8.12 1.85 23.21
C TYR A 193 -6.91 2.79 23.08
N ALA A 194 -7.08 3.93 22.39
CA ALA A 194 -6.03 4.94 22.23
C ALA A 194 -5.56 5.49 23.58
N LYS A 195 -6.49 5.75 24.52
CA LYS A 195 -6.17 6.15 25.90
C LYS A 195 -5.35 5.11 26.63
N LYS A 196 -5.77 3.84 26.57
CA LYS A 196 -5.05 2.72 27.22
C LYS A 196 -3.61 2.59 26.73
N HIS A 197 -3.35 2.90 25.46
CA HIS A 197 -2.01 2.84 24.85
C HIS A 197 -1.26 4.17 24.87
N GLY A 198 -1.81 5.21 25.51
CA GLY A 198 -1.16 6.51 25.65
C GLY A 198 -0.99 7.27 24.34
N TRP A 199 -1.89 7.07 23.37
CA TRP A 199 -1.89 7.75 22.08
C TRP A 199 -2.45 9.18 22.19
N ASP A 200 -1.82 9.98 23.04
CA ASP A 200 -2.23 11.34 23.38
C ASP A 200 -1.67 12.42 22.44
N THR A 201 -0.92 12.01 21.42
CA THR A 201 -0.51 12.86 20.30
C THR A 201 -0.67 12.10 18.98
N PRO A 202 -0.83 12.79 17.84
CA PRO A 202 -0.93 12.13 16.55
C PRO A 202 0.26 11.22 16.22
N GLU A 203 1.48 11.64 16.57
CA GLU A 203 2.71 10.91 16.28
C GLU A 203 2.75 9.57 17.02
N LYS A 204 2.31 9.55 18.30
CA LYS A 204 2.21 8.32 19.08
C LYS A 204 1.14 7.38 18.52
N ALA A 205 0.00 7.92 18.07
CA ALA A 205 -1.05 7.13 17.45
C ALA A 205 -0.60 6.50 16.12
N ILE A 206 0.17 7.25 15.31
CA ILE A 206 0.75 6.74 14.05
C ILE A 206 1.76 5.63 14.35
N ALA A 207 2.71 5.86 15.26
CA ALA A 207 3.72 4.87 15.62
C ALA A 207 3.11 3.61 16.27
N GLY A 208 2.16 3.78 17.20
CA GLY A 208 1.50 2.68 17.88
C GLY A 208 0.55 1.90 16.98
N GLY A 209 -0.15 2.56 16.07
CA GLY A 209 -0.97 1.89 15.07
C GLY A 209 -0.14 1.12 14.04
N ALA A 210 1.01 1.65 13.62
CA ALA A 210 1.95 0.91 12.77
C ALA A 210 2.51 -0.34 13.47
N ASP A 211 2.82 -0.24 14.76
CA ASP A 211 3.24 -1.37 15.60
C ASP A 211 2.14 -2.44 15.66
N PHE A 212 0.91 -2.01 15.93
CA PHE A 212 -0.25 -2.89 15.95
C PHE A 212 -0.44 -3.62 14.61
N ILE A 213 -0.36 -2.89 13.49
CA ILE A 213 -0.48 -3.46 12.14
C ILE A 213 0.62 -4.51 11.90
N HIS A 214 1.86 -4.20 12.27
CA HIS A 214 2.95 -5.16 12.12
C HIS A 214 2.70 -6.42 12.95
N ASP A 215 2.47 -6.27 14.25
CA ASP A 215 2.32 -7.39 15.18
C ASP A 215 1.12 -8.29 14.84
N HIS A 216 -0.01 -7.68 14.48
CA HIS A 216 -1.26 -8.42 14.26
C HIS A 216 -1.35 -9.02 12.86
N PHE A 217 -0.74 -8.39 11.85
CA PHE A 217 -0.99 -8.74 10.45
C PHE A 217 0.26 -9.14 9.68
N LEU A 218 1.45 -8.68 10.10
CA LEU A 218 2.69 -8.86 9.34
C LEU A 218 3.77 -9.62 10.13
N SER A 219 3.46 -10.07 11.34
CA SER A 219 4.38 -10.83 12.21
C SER A 219 4.73 -12.22 11.68
N HIS A 220 3.96 -12.73 10.72
CA HIS A 220 4.21 -14.02 10.08
C HIS A 220 4.79 -13.80 8.68
N ASP A 221 6.02 -14.27 8.47
CA ASP A 221 6.72 -14.19 7.17
C ASP A 221 5.94 -14.84 6.01
N ASP A 222 5.03 -15.76 6.34
CA ASP A 222 4.19 -16.49 5.40
C ASP A 222 2.90 -15.74 5.00
N GLN A 223 2.60 -14.60 5.63
CA GLN A 223 1.41 -13.78 5.38
C GLN A 223 1.73 -12.29 5.29
N ASN A 224 2.84 -11.94 4.65
CA ASN A 224 3.31 -10.56 4.53
C ASN A 224 2.94 -9.86 3.20
N THR A 225 2.01 -10.42 2.44
CA THR A 225 1.43 -9.82 1.22
C THR A 225 -0.08 -9.92 1.25
N LEU A 226 -0.80 -9.04 0.56
CA LEU A 226 -2.27 -9.13 0.47
C LEU A 226 -2.75 -10.51 -0.03
N TYR A 227 -2.04 -11.09 -1.00
CA TYR A 227 -2.34 -12.43 -1.51
C TYR A 227 -2.23 -13.49 -0.40
N SER A 228 -1.14 -13.47 0.35
CA SER A 228 -0.88 -14.47 1.39
C SER A 228 -1.71 -14.29 2.66
N MET A 229 -2.04 -13.04 3.02
CA MET A 229 -3.04 -12.73 4.04
C MET A 229 -4.42 -13.30 3.67
N ARG A 230 -4.80 -13.21 2.39
CA ARG A 230 -6.11 -13.68 1.93
C ARG A 230 -6.19 -15.19 1.74
N TRP A 231 -5.17 -15.80 1.14
CA TRP A 231 -5.23 -17.18 0.64
C TRP A 231 -4.37 -18.16 1.43
N ASN A 232 -3.39 -17.67 2.18
CA ASN A 232 -2.41 -18.47 2.92
C ASN A 232 -1.89 -19.66 2.09
N PRO A 233 -1.16 -19.42 0.98
CA PRO A 233 -0.81 -20.48 0.04
C PRO A 233 0.03 -21.61 0.64
N LYS A 234 0.82 -21.34 1.70
CA LYS A 234 1.53 -22.38 2.47
C LYS A 234 0.60 -23.25 3.29
N ASN A 235 -0.40 -22.66 3.94
CA ASN A 235 -1.37 -23.34 4.78
C ASN A 235 -2.80 -23.05 4.30
N THR A 236 -3.11 -23.46 3.07
CA THR A 236 -4.35 -23.09 2.37
C THR A 236 -5.59 -23.37 3.21
N GLY A 237 -6.48 -22.37 3.31
CA GLY A 237 -7.71 -22.43 4.10
C GLY A 237 -7.54 -22.07 5.58
N LYS A 238 -6.33 -21.79 6.06
CA LYS A 238 -6.10 -21.43 7.47
C LYS A 238 -5.72 -19.96 7.62
N HIS A 239 -6.08 -19.36 8.75
CA HIS A 239 -5.69 -18.00 9.15
C HIS A 239 -5.89 -16.95 8.03
N GLN A 240 -7.09 -16.89 7.44
CA GLN A 240 -7.40 -15.92 6.39
C GLN A 240 -7.88 -14.60 6.98
N TYR A 241 -7.38 -13.50 6.43
CA TYR A 241 -7.72 -12.15 6.90
C TYR A 241 -9.17 -11.76 6.61
N ALA A 242 -9.75 -12.23 5.51
CA ALA A 242 -11.08 -11.84 5.05
C ALA A 242 -11.80 -13.02 4.38
N THR A 243 -13.13 -12.96 4.40
CA THR A 243 -14.02 -13.93 3.72
C THR A 243 -14.33 -13.53 2.28
N ASP A 244 -14.27 -12.24 1.93
CA ASP A 244 -14.48 -11.74 0.57
C ASP A 244 -13.36 -12.19 -0.38
N ILE A 245 -13.68 -12.95 -1.42
CA ILE A 245 -12.71 -13.40 -2.43
C ILE A 245 -12.05 -12.23 -3.19
N ASN A 246 -12.68 -11.06 -3.22
CA ASN A 246 -12.15 -9.88 -3.90
C ASN A 246 -11.35 -8.95 -2.98
N TRP A 247 -11.23 -9.26 -1.68
CA TRP A 247 -10.53 -8.40 -0.72
C TRP A 247 -9.11 -8.04 -1.18
N ALA A 248 -8.31 -9.03 -1.58
CA ALA A 248 -6.94 -8.79 -2.04
C ALA A 248 -6.91 -7.99 -3.36
N LYS A 249 -7.84 -8.29 -4.29
CA LYS A 249 -7.96 -7.59 -5.58
C LYS A 249 -8.27 -6.09 -5.39
N SER A 250 -9.21 -5.79 -4.50
CA SER A 250 -9.62 -4.43 -4.17
C SER A 250 -8.48 -3.63 -3.51
N ASN A 251 -7.80 -4.24 -2.52
CA ASN A 251 -6.67 -3.60 -1.85
C ASN A 251 -5.48 -3.40 -2.81
N ALA A 252 -5.18 -4.36 -3.68
CA ALA A 252 -4.12 -4.20 -4.68
C ALA A 252 -4.43 -3.10 -5.69
N LYS A 253 -5.70 -2.94 -6.10
CA LYS A 253 -6.10 -1.83 -6.97
C LYS A 253 -5.87 -0.49 -6.30
N LEU A 254 -6.21 -0.37 -5.02
CA LEU A 254 -5.96 0.84 -4.25
C LEU A 254 -4.45 1.13 -4.14
N MET A 255 -3.64 0.13 -3.78
CA MET A 255 -2.18 0.25 -3.72
C MET A 255 -1.60 0.71 -5.07
N SER A 256 -1.99 0.07 -6.17
CA SER A 256 -1.58 0.46 -7.53
C SER A 256 -1.89 1.93 -7.80
N ASN A 257 -3.12 2.37 -7.51
CA ASN A 257 -3.52 3.76 -7.74
C ASN A 257 -2.67 4.76 -6.92
N PHE A 258 -2.24 4.39 -5.71
CA PHE A 258 -1.36 5.23 -4.91
C PHE A 258 0.05 5.32 -5.48
N TYR A 259 0.64 4.20 -5.91
CA TYR A 259 1.92 4.21 -6.62
C TYR A 259 1.85 5.04 -7.92
N ASP A 260 0.76 4.90 -8.68
CA ASP A 260 0.51 5.68 -9.89
C ASP A 260 0.45 7.20 -9.58
N LYS A 261 -0.29 7.60 -8.53
CA LYS A 261 -0.34 9.01 -8.07
C LYS A 261 1.04 9.55 -7.65
N MET A 262 1.93 8.68 -7.20
CA MET A 262 3.30 9.01 -6.83
C MET A 262 4.27 8.95 -8.01
N ASN A 263 3.82 8.57 -9.22
CA ASN A 263 4.63 8.36 -10.42
C ASN A 263 5.83 7.44 -10.17
N THR A 264 5.61 6.33 -9.46
CA THR A 264 6.62 5.32 -9.15
C THR A 264 5.97 3.94 -8.98
N GLU A 265 6.74 2.92 -8.65
CA GLU A 265 6.26 1.54 -8.51
C GLU A 265 6.75 0.87 -7.23
N GLY A 266 6.14 -0.25 -6.87
CA GLY A 266 6.59 -1.08 -5.76
C GLY A 266 7.98 -1.67 -6.01
N LYS A 267 8.70 -1.95 -4.92
CA LYS A 267 10.06 -2.51 -4.98
C LYS A 267 10.14 -3.97 -4.55
N TYR A 268 9.62 -4.31 -3.37
CA TYR A 268 9.78 -5.64 -2.78
C TYR A 268 8.54 -6.48 -3.04
N TYR A 269 8.69 -7.58 -3.79
CA TYR A 269 7.61 -8.48 -4.13
C TYR A 269 7.91 -9.90 -3.68
N LYS A 270 6.91 -10.60 -3.17
CA LYS A 270 6.93 -12.04 -2.87
C LYS A 270 5.80 -12.72 -3.64
N TYR A 271 6.17 -13.41 -4.72
CA TYR A 271 5.23 -14.13 -5.57
C TYR A 271 5.07 -15.56 -5.11
N TYR A 272 3.83 -16.05 -5.09
CA TYR A 272 3.50 -17.42 -4.72
C TYR A 272 3.16 -18.20 -5.98
N VAL A 273 4.03 -19.15 -6.36
CA VAL A 273 3.93 -19.87 -7.62
C VAL A 273 3.50 -21.31 -7.33
N TYR A 274 2.29 -21.67 -7.75
CA TYR A 274 1.76 -23.02 -7.61
C TYR A 274 2.54 -24.02 -8.46
N LYS A 275 2.56 -25.29 -8.02
CA LYS A 275 3.32 -26.37 -8.66
C LYS A 275 3.03 -26.54 -10.15
N ASP A 276 1.81 -26.25 -10.59
CA ASP A 276 1.33 -26.35 -11.96
C ASP A 276 1.56 -25.08 -12.82
N ASP A 277 2.08 -23.99 -12.25
CA ASP A 277 2.39 -22.75 -12.97
C ASP A 277 3.78 -22.79 -13.63
N ALA A 278 3.92 -23.62 -14.67
CA ALA A 278 5.19 -23.83 -15.38
C ALA A 278 5.83 -22.52 -15.91
N LYS A 279 5.02 -21.50 -16.20
CA LYS A 279 5.48 -20.21 -16.74
C LYS A 279 6.37 -19.45 -15.75
N HIS A 280 6.03 -19.49 -14.46
CA HIS A 280 6.70 -18.68 -13.43
C HIS A 280 7.62 -19.48 -12.51
N GLN A 281 7.72 -20.81 -12.68
CA GLN A 281 8.61 -21.67 -11.88
C GLN A 281 10.10 -21.30 -11.97
N ASP A 282 10.50 -20.72 -13.11
CA ASP A 282 11.88 -20.38 -13.46
C ASP A 282 12.17 -18.87 -13.43
N LYS A 283 11.22 -18.05 -12.95
CA LYS A 283 11.44 -16.61 -12.79
C LYS A 283 12.58 -16.43 -11.76
N LYS A 284 13.71 -15.86 -12.20
CA LYS A 284 14.91 -15.63 -11.38
C LYS A 284 14.90 -14.25 -10.74
#